data_AF-A0AAU8X9I9-F1
#
_entry.id   AF-A0AAU8X9I9-F1
#
_cell.length_a   1.000
_cell.length_b   1.000
_cell.length_c   1.000
_cell.angle_alpha   90.00
_cell.angle_beta   90.00
_cell.angle_gamma   90.00
#
_symmetry.space_group_name_H-M   'P 1'
#
loop_
_entity.id
_entity.type
_entity.pdbx_description
1 polymer ?
#
loop_
_entity_poly.entity_id
_entity_poly.type
_entity_poly.pdbx_seq_one_letter_code
_entity_poly.pdbx_strand_id
1 'polypeptide(L)'
;MEEPIPYAIQSDKYAPTGDVNVEYPQLCIRTNRTPERTDIEEVVDAANKVADQFPIEDKENRAKAVTEALTKIFGSGSFGHTWILFFNSNNQGDSTTYGYHEGYGYVKNGTGSGTNDSPERKFHVQHCVPLSNPDKQPAQLEKTVIPALNKASADIANIMGIPVPDPSKGAYTPINNCAWFAGNLWNYATDEQFIYEQEFNGAAHADYWGMPFLNAVETISDPGMVAETINGL
;
A
#
# COMPACT_ATOMS: atom_id res chain seq x y z
N MET A 1 -32.38 2.17 -4.68
CA MET A 1 -31.65 1.28 -5.60
C MET A 1 -30.19 1.52 -5.29
N GLU A 2 -29.53 0.58 -4.61
CA GLU A 2 -28.09 0.62 -4.45
C GLU A 2 -27.47 0.23 -5.78
N GLU A 3 -26.65 1.11 -6.36
CA GLU A 3 -25.80 0.73 -7.48
C GLU A 3 -24.76 -0.28 -6.99
N PRO A 4 -24.45 -1.33 -7.78
CA PRO A 4 -23.41 -2.27 -7.39
C PRO A 4 -22.06 -1.56 -7.38
N ILE A 5 -21.37 -1.60 -6.25
CA ILE A 5 -19.98 -1.14 -6.13
C ILE A 5 -19.14 -1.98 -7.11
N PRO A 6 -18.43 -1.41 -8.10
CA PRO A 6 -17.82 -2.18 -9.19
C PRO A 6 -16.65 -3.10 -8.76
N TYR A 7 -16.24 -3.09 -7.50
CA TYR A 7 -15.00 -3.74 -7.05
C TYR A 7 -15.27 -4.65 -5.85
N ALA A 8 -15.95 -5.78 -6.07
CA ALA A 8 -16.00 -6.84 -5.07
C ALA A 8 -14.61 -7.50 -5.00
N ILE A 9 -13.87 -7.21 -3.94
CA ILE A 9 -12.57 -7.83 -3.68
C ILE A 9 -12.75 -9.33 -3.48
N GLN A 10 -12.07 -10.10 -4.32
CA GLN A 10 -12.04 -11.55 -4.22
C GLN A 10 -10.86 -11.97 -3.34
N SER A 11 -11.11 -12.76 -2.31
CA SER A 11 -10.04 -13.36 -1.50
C SER A 11 -10.39 -14.81 -1.27
N ASP A 12 -9.82 -15.66 -2.12
CA ASP A 12 -10.21 -17.05 -2.30
C ASP A 12 -9.08 -18.02 -1.95
N LYS A 13 -7.82 -17.56 -1.95
CA LYS A 13 -6.64 -18.36 -1.62
C LYS A 13 -6.23 -18.20 -0.17
N TYR A 14 -5.62 -19.26 0.35
CA TYR A 14 -5.24 -19.38 1.75
C TYR A 14 -3.96 -20.23 1.86
N ALA A 15 -2.92 -19.65 2.47
CA ALA A 15 -1.60 -20.26 2.59
C ALA A 15 -0.92 -19.80 3.89
N PRO A 16 -1.34 -20.27 5.07
CA PRO A 16 -0.88 -19.73 6.35
C PRO A 16 0.59 -20.00 6.67
N THR A 17 1.29 -20.76 5.83
CA THR A 17 2.71 -21.12 5.97
C THR A 17 3.55 -20.77 4.73
N GLY A 18 3.03 -19.99 3.78
CA GLY A 18 3.73 -19.63 2.54
C GLY A 18 3.51 -20.60 1.39
N ASP A 19 4.35 -20.55 0.36
CA ASP A 19 4.33 -21.50 -0.77
C ASP A 19 5.15 -22.74 -0.42
N VAL A 20 4.54 -23.92 -0.57
CA VAL A 20 5.16 -25.22 -0.27
C VAL A 20 6.26 -25.62 -1.26
N ASN A 21 6.31 -24.97 -2.42
CA ASN A 21 7.30 -25.24 -3.46
C ASN A 21 8.53 -24.30 -3.38
N VAL A 22 8.54 -23.37 -2.41
CA VAL A 22 9.62 -22.40 -2.20
C VAL A 22 10.38 -22.74 -0.93
N GLU A 23 11.71 -22.66 -0.98
CA GLU A 23 12.57 -22.96 0.17
C GLU A 23 12.43 -21.91 1.29
N TYR A 24 12.45 -22.37 2.54
CA TYR A 24 12.42 -21.51 3.71
C TYR A 24 13.83 -21.08 4.17
N PRO A 25 13.99 -19.89 4.78
CA PRO A 25 12.97 -18.87 4.99
C PRO A 25 12.54 -18.24 3.65
N GLN A 26 11.25 -17.92 3.53
CA GLN A 26 10.69 -17.33 2.31
C GLN A 26 10.09 -15.95 2.59
N LEU A 27 10.26 -15.04 1.63
CA LEU A 27 9.60 -13.77 1.57
C LEU A 27 8.43 -13.87 0.60
N CYS A 28 7.25 -13.46 1.03
CA CYS A 28 6.04 -13.44 0.23
C CYS A 28 5.41 -12.05 0.19
N ILE A 29 5.07 -11.59 -1.01
CA ILE A 29 4.18 -10.44 -1.23
C ILE A 29 2.79 -10.95 -1.59
N ARG A 30 1.75 -10.40 -0.95
CA ARG A 30 0.36 -10.77 -1.17
C ARG A 30 -0.50 -9.57 -1.43
N THR A 31 -1.54 -9.77 -2.22
CA THR A 31 -2.66 -8.83 -2.31
C THR A 31 -3.99 -9.56 -2.40
N ASN A 32 -5.04 -8.91 -1.90
CA ASN A 32 -6.42 -9.35 -2.07
C ASN A 32 -7.05 -8.87 -3.39
N ARG A 33 -6.33 -8.12 -4.22
CA ARG A 33 -6.85 -7.69 -5.53
C ARG A 33 -6.71 -8.78 -6.59
N THR A 34 -7.65 -8.77 -7.52
CA THR A 34 -7.49 -9.36 -8.86
C THR A 34 -6.40 -8.61 -9.63
N PRO A 35 -5.80 -9.21 -10.69
CA PRO A 35 -4.88 -8.55 -11.63
C PRO A 35 -5.52 -7.42 -12.47
N GLU A 36 -6.33 -6.58 -11.84
CA GLU A 36 -7.03 -5.44 -12.42
C GLU A 36 -6.60 -4.19 -11.66
N ARG A 37 -5.98 -3.27 -12.38
CA ARG A 37 -5.57 -1.97 -11.85
C ARG A 37 -6.78 -1.19 -11.37
N THR A 38 -6.55 -0.32 -10.39
CA THR A 38 -7.56 0.68 -10.01
C THR A 38 -7.77 1.65 -11.17
N ASP A 39 -9.04 1.94 -11.49
CA ASP A 39 -9.38 2.98 -12.46
C ASP A 39 -9.04 4.36 -11.88
N ILE A 40 -7.93 4.94 -12.34
CA ILE A 40 -7.43 6.21 -11.83
C ILE A 40 -8.27 7.39 -12.30
N GLU A 41 -8.94 7.29 -13.45
CA GLU A 41 -9.85 8.33 -13.91
C GLU A 41 -11.07 8.41 -12.98
N GLU A 42 -11.59 7.27 -12.52
CA GLU A 42 -12.68 7.24 -11.53
C GLU A 42 -12.27 7.91 -10.20
N VAL A 43 -11.04 7.67 -9.74
CA VAL A 43 -10.48 8.31 -8.54
C VAL A 43 -10.31 9.82 -8.74
N VAL A 44 -9.79 10.25 -9.89
CA VAL A 44 -9.61 11.65 -10.27
C VAL A 44 -10.96 12.37 -10.33
N ASP A 45 -11.97 11.75 -10.93
CA ASP A 45 -13.33 12.30 -11.00
C ASP A 45 -13.95 12.47 -9.62
N ALA A 46 -13.74 11.51 -8.72
CA ALA A 46 -14.17 11.63 -7.34
C ALA A 46 -13.48 12.80 -6.61
N ALA A 47 -12.16 12.96 -6.80
CA ALA A 47 -11.40 14.08 -6.24
C ALA A 47 -11.83 15.44 -6.83
N ASN A 48 -12.07 15.52 -8.14
CA ASN A 48 -12.58 16.72 -8.81
C ASN A 48 -13.93 17.16 -8.23
N LYS A 49 -14.87 16.22 -8.08
CA LYS A 49 -16.19 16.49 -7.48
C LYS A 49 -16.09 17.03 -6.06
N VAL A 50 -15.07 16.64 -5.29
CA VAL A 50 -14.80 17.17 -3.94
C VAL A 50 -14.19 18.56 -4.02
N ALA A 51 -13.21 18.78 -4.88
CA ALA A 51 -12.61 20.10 -5.09
C ALA A 51 -13.64 21.16 -5.52
N ASP A 52 -14.62 20.77 -6.34
CA ASP A 52 -15.67 21.65 -6.89
C ASP A 52 -16.66 22.18 -5.85
N GLN A 53 -16.65 21.62 -4.64
CA GLN A 53 -17.43 22.14 -3.51
C GLN A 53 -16.85 23.44 -2.96
N PHE A 54 -15.64 23.81 -3.36
CA PHE A 54 -14.92 24.99 -2.90
C PHE A 54 -14.56 25.91 -4.08
N PRO A 55 -14.60 27.24 -3.89
CA PRO A 55 -14.12 28.20 -4.89
C PRO A 55 -12.68 27.89 -5.34
N ILE A 56 -12.37 28.15 -6.61
CA ILE A 56 -11.03 27.86 -7.16
C ILE A 56 -9.89 28.56 -6.42
N GLU A 57 -10.17 29.75 -5.86
CA GLU A 57 -9.20 30.54 -5.09
C GLU A 57 -8.99 30.01 -3.65
N ASP A 58 -9.91 29.18 -3.14
CA ASP A 58 -9.81 28.56 -1.82
C ASP A 58 -8.97 27.28 -1.89
N LYS A 59 -7.72 27.44 -2.29
CA LYS A 59 -6.77 26.33 -2.52
C LYS A 59 -6.56 25.49 -1.26
N GLU A 60 -6.57 26.11 -0.08
CA GLU A 60 -6.35 25.42 1.20
C GLU A 60 -7.47 24.45 1.53
N ASN A 61 -8.75 24.88 1.47
CA ASN A 61 -9.86 23.99 1.78
C ASN A 61 -10.09 22.95 0.67
N ARG A 62 -9.81 23.31 -0.59
CA ARG A 62 -9.74 22.34 -1.70
C ARG A 62 -8.76 21.21 -1.39
N ALA A 63 -7.52 21.55 -1.04
CA ALA A 63 -6.47 20.57 -0.76
C ALA A 63 -6.82 19.66 0.41
N LYS A 64 -7.37 20.21 1.50
CA LYS A 64 -7.82 19.43 2.66
C LYS A 64 -8.92 18.44 2.27
N ALA A 65 -9.96 18.92 1.60
CA ALA A 65 -11.10 18.08 1.23
C ALA A 65 -10.69 16.97 0.24
N VAL A 66 -9.87 17.30 -0.77
CA VAL A 66 -9.33 16.30 -1.71
C VAL A 66 -8.44 15.29 -0.97
N THR A 67 -7.57 15.74 -0.08
CA THR A 67 -6.70 14.85 0.70
C THR A 67 -7.51 13.87 1.56
N GLU A 68 -8.55 14.35 2.24
CA GLU A 68 -9.47 13.50 3.02
C GLU A 68 -10.19 12.47 2.14
N ALA A 69 -10.72 12.91 0.99
CA ALA A 69 -11.43 12.03 0.06
C ALA A 69 -10.52 10.94 -0.51
N LEU A 70 -9.32 11.31 -0.98
CA LEU A 70 -8.34 10.36 -1.48
C LEU A 70 -7.89 9.40 -0.38
N THR A 71 -7.58 9.89 0.81
CA THR A 71 -7.17 9.04 1.95
C THR A 71 -8.22 7.99 2.24
N LYS A 72 -9.51 8.36 2.22
CA LYS A 72 -10.61 7.41 2.39
C LYS A 72 -10.74 6.41 1.25
N ILE A 73 -10.56 6.84 -0.01
CA ILE A 73 -10.61 5.94 -1.17
C ILE A 73 -9.49 4.90 -1.06
N PHE A 74 -8.24 5.35 -0.92
CA PHE A 74 -7.08 4.47 -0.87
C PHE A 74 -7.05 3.62 0.40
N GLY A 75 -7.42 4.17 1.55
CA GLY A 75 -7.52 3.44 2.82
C GLY A 75 -8.70 2.47 2.90
N SER A 76 -9.67 2.59 1.99
CA SER A 76 -10.84 1.71 1.99
C SER A 76 -10.47 0.26 1.75
N GLY A 77 -11.23 -0.63 2.40
CA GLY A 77 -11.13 -2.05 2.13
C GLY A 77 -11.28 -2.36 0.64
N SER A 78 -12.15 -1.65 -0.09
CA SER A 78 -12.45 -1.81 -1.52
C SER A 78 -11.31 -1.45 -2.49
N PHE A 79 -10.38 -0.58 -2.09
CA PHE A 79 -9.17 -0.33 -2.87
C PHE A 79 -8.23 -1.55 -2.84
N GLY A 80 -8.35 -2.39 -1.81
CA GLY A 80 -7.52 -3.55 -1.61
C GLY A 80 -6.28 -3.24 -0.80
N HIS A 81 -5.61 -4.31 -0.39
CA HIS A 81 -4.46 -4.26 0.48
C HIS A 81 -3.35 -5.13 -0.08
N THR A 82 -2.13 -4.69 0.14
CA THR A 82 -0.91 -5.44 -0.12
C THR A 82 -0.14 -5.57 1.19
N TRP A 83 0.38 -6.76 1.47
CA TRP A 83 1.18 -7.01 2.67
C TRP A 83 2.35 -7.94 2.37
N ILE A 84 3.35 -7.86 3.23
CA ILE A 84 4.59 -8.64 3.15
C ILE A 84 4.65 -9.62 4.31
N LEU A 85 5.02 -10.86 4.04
CA LEU A 85 5.18 -11.91 5.03
C LEU A 85 6.53 -12.59 4.87
N PHE A 86 7.20 -12.81 5.98
CA PHE A 86 8.39 -13.64 6.09
C PHE A 86 7.99 -14.92 6.80
N PHE A 87 8.06 -16.06 6.12
CA PHE A 87 7.85 -17.36 6.75
C PHE A 87 9.20 -17.99 7.03
N ASN A 88 9.49 -18.31 8.28
CA ASN A 88 10.79 -18.89 8.64
C ASN A 88 10.80 -20.42 8.48
N SER A 89 9.63 -21.05 8.56
CA SER A 89 9.44 -22.48 8.33
C SER A 89 8.03 -22.79 7.85
N ASN A 90 7.77 -24.06 7.55
CA ASN A 90 6.44 -24.57 7.21
C ASN A 90 5.52 -24.75 8.43
N ASN A 91 5.93 -24.29 9.63
CA ASN A 91 5.12 -24.36 10.83
C ASN A 91 4.18 -23.16 10.91
N GLN A 92 2.91 -23.41 11.23
CA GLN A 92 1.93 -22.35 11.42
C GLN A 92 2.36 -21.39 12.54
N GLY A 93 2.24 -20.09 12.28
CA GLY A 93 2.65 -19.04 13.22
C GLY A 93 4.14 -18.70 13.22
N ASP A 94 5.00 -19.48 12.55
CA ASP A 94 6.42 -19.16 12.41
C ASP A 94 6.65 -18.17 11.26
N SER A 95 6.18 -16.95 11.49
CA SER A 95 6.23 -15.88 10.51
C SER A 95 6.34 -14.50 11.15
N THR A 96 6.82 -13.54 10.38
CA THR A 96 6.68 -12.11 10.66
C THR A 96 5.89 -11.47 9.55
N THR A 97 4.85 -10.69 9.87
CA THR A 97 4.06 -9.96 8.87
C THR A 97 4.21 -8.48 9.03
N TYR A 98 4.20 -7.77 7.91
CA TYR A 98 4.21 -6.32 7.85
C TYR A 98 3.06 -5.81 6.98
N GLY A 99 2.30 -4.88 7.56
CA GLY A 99 1.22 -4.14 6.92
C GLY A 99 1.44 -2.64 7.05
N TYR A 100 0.70 -1.89 6.25
CA TYR A 100 0.69 -0.43 6.26
C TYR A 100 -0.74 0.07 6.12
N HIS A 101 -1.25 0.82 7.09
CA HIS A 101 -2.69 1.12 7.17
C HIS A 101 -3.01 2.60 7.45
N GLU A 102 -4.15 3.05 6.91
CA GLU A 102 -4.77 4.32 7.28
C GLU A 102 -4.89 4.44 8.81
N GLY A 103 -4.47 5.58 9.36
CA GLY A 103 -4.53 5.88 10.80
C GLY A 103 -3.46 5.21 11.67
N TYR A 104 -2.78 4.16 11.20
CA TYR A 104 -1.79 3.41 11.99
C TYR A 104 -0.36 3.48 11.42
N GLY A 105 -0.21 3.68 10.10
CA GLY A 105 1.06 3.51 9.40
C GLY A 105 1.52 2.06 9.45
N TYR A 106 2.81 1.86 9.73
CA TYR A 106 3.46 0.55 9.84
C TYR A 106 2.90 -0.29 11.00
N VAL A 107 2.52 -1.53 10.67
CA VAL A 107 2.04 -2.53 11.63
C VAL A 107 2.79 -3.83 11.45
N LYS A 108 3.31 -4.37 12.57
CA LYS A 108 3.93 -5.69 12.64
C LYS A 108 2.96 -6.72 13.23
N ASN A 109 2.92 -7.91 12.64
CA ASN A 109 2.19 -9.09 13.11
C ASN A 109 0.68 -8.88 13.33
N GLY A 110 0.04 -7.96 12.59
CA GLY A 110 -1.41 -7.74 12.66
C GLY A 110 -1.94 -7.43 14.06
N THR A 111 -1.14 -6.77 14.91
CA THR A 111 -1.47 -6.56 16.33
C THR A 111 -2.38 -5.36 16.62
N GLY A 112 -2.86 -4.67 15.58
CA GLY A 112 -3.82 -3.57 15.72
C GLY A 112 -5.24 -4.11 15.78
N SER A 113 -6.10 -3.50 16.60
CA SER A 113 -7.54 -3.75 16.55
C SER A 113 -8.06 -3.47 15.14
N GLY A 114 -8.44 -4.50 14.38
CA GLY A 114 -8.92 -4.37 13.01
C GLY A 114 -7.88 -4.64 11.90
N THR A 115 -6.60 -4.85 12.24
CA THR A 115 -5.56 -5.14 11.24
C THR A 115 -5.38 -6.65 11.05
N ASN A 116 -6.26 -7.24 10.25
CA ASN A 116 -6.22 -8.66 9.93
C ASN A 116 -5.12 -8.99 8.89
N ASP A 117 -3.88 -8.57 9.13
CA ASP A 117 -2.71 -8.80 8.25
C ASP A 117 -1.88 -9.99 8.72
N SER A 118 -2.57 -10.98 9.28
CA SER A 118 -1.98 -12.24 9.70
C SER A 118 -1.70 -13.14 8.48
N PRO A 119 -0.83 -14.15 8.61
CA PRO A 119 -0.67 -15.19 7.59
C PRO A 119 -1.97 -15.91 7.23
N GLU A 120 -2.94 -15.89 8.14
CA GLU A 120 -4.26 -16.49 8.00
C GLU A 120 -5.18 -15.67 7.09
N ARG A 121 -4.82 -14.43 6.76
CA ARG A 121 -5.60 -13.60 5.87
C ARG A 121 -5.65 -14.22 4.48
N LYS A 122 -6.87 -14.40 3.95
CA LYS A 122 -7.07 -14.79 2.57
C LYS A 122 -6.56 -13.71 1.62
N PHE A 123 -6.08 -14.16 0.48
CA PHE A 123 -5.55 -13.32 -0.60
C PHE A 123 -6.09 -13.83 -1.94
N HIS A 124 -5.78 -13.12 -3.02
CA HIS A 124 -6.10 -13.56 -4.36
C HIS A 124 -4.86 -14.03 -5.12
N VAL A 125 -3.77 -13.27 -5.02
CA VAL A 125 -2.47 -13.64 -5.57
C VAL A 125 -1.35 -13.46 -4.55
N GLN A 126 -0.32 -14.28 -4.71
CA GLN A 126 0.87 -14.32 -3.89
C GLN A 126 2.04 -14.66 -4.79
N HIS A 127 3.18 -14.03 -4.53
CA HIS A 127 4.47 -14.47 -5.03
C HIS A 127 5.42 -14.65 -3.84
N CYS A 128 6.16 -15.76 -3.83
CA CYS A 128 7.12 -16.07 -2.79
C CYS A 128 8.48 -16.42 -3.40
N VAL A 129 9.54 -15.97 -2.74
CA VAL A 129 10.93 -16.30 -3.10
C VAL A 129 11.70 -16.78 -1.88
N PRO A 130 12.72 -17.65 -2.05
CA PRO A 130 13.64 -17.98 -0.97
C PRO A 130 14.39 -16.71 -0.55
N LEU A 131 14.57 -16.52 0.76
CA LEU A 131 15.28 -15.38 1.33
C LEU A 131 16.45 -15.88 2.19
N SER A 132 17.50 -16.39 1.56
CA SER A 132 18.66 -16.93 2.29
C SER A 132 19.59 -15.85 2.85
N ASN A 133 19.47 -14.59 2.41
CA ASN A 133 20.34 -13.50 2.85
C ASN A 133 19.99 -13.05 4.28
N PRO A 134 20.87 -13.23 5.29
CA PRO A 134 20.61 -12.84 6.67
C PRO A 134 20.43 -11.32 6.85
N ASP A 135 21.04 -10.49 5.98
CA ASP A 135 20.93 -9.03 6.07
C ASP A 135 19.59 -8.49 5.57
N LYS A 136 18.81 -9.34 4.89
CA LYS A 136 17.47 -9.01 4.39
C LYS A 136 16.37 -9.63 5.26
N GLN A 137 16.71 -10.22 6.42
CA GLN A 137 15.76 -10.80 7.35
C GLN A 137 15.03 -9.73 8.19
N PRO A 138 13.82 -10.02 8.72
CA PRO A 138 13.00 -9.13 9.54
C PRO A 138 13.78 -8.28 10.56
N ALA A 139 14.62 -8.93 11.38
CA ALA A 139 15.36 -8.25 12.45
C ALA A 139 16.34 -7.18 11.94
N GLN A 140 16.81 -7.30 10.71
CA GLN A 140 17.72 -6.34 10.09
C GLN A 140 16.96 -5.27 9.28
N LEU A 141 15.89 -5.65 8.58
CA LEU A 141 15.02 -4.71 7.88
C LEU A 141 14.39 -3.69 8.85
N GLU A 142 14.00 -4.14 10.04
CA GLU A 142 13.46 -3.31 11.13
C GLU A 142 14.46 -2.25 11.64
N LYS A 143 15.76 -2.44 11.41
CA LYS A 143 16.82 -1.51 11.82
C LYS A 143 17.33 -0.64 10.68
N THR A 144 16.96 -0.95 9.44
CA THR A 144 17.55 -0.35 8.24
C THR A 144 16.47 0.28 7.37
N VAL A 145 15.85 -0.49 6.49
CA VAL A 145 14.94 0.01 5.46
C VAL A 145 13.58 0.44 6.02
N ILE A 146 13.00 -0.29 6.99
CA ILE A 146 11.66 0.04 7.52
C ILE A 146 11.64 1.44 8.18
N PRO A 147 12.60 1.81 9.04
CA PRO A 147 12.69 3.18 9.55
C PRO A 147 12.83 4.25 8.46
N ALA A 148 13.57 3.95 7.38
CA ALA A 148 13.72 4.88 6.25
C ALA A 148 12.40 5.07 5.49
N LEU A 149 11.65 3.99 5.24
CA LEU A 149 10.32 4.06 4.63
C LEU A 149 9.32 4.82 5.51
N ASN A 150 9.32 4.56 6.82
CA ASN A 150 8.47 5.26 7.77
C ASN A 150 8.79 6.76 7.81
N LYS A 151 10.07 7.13 7.77
CA LYS A 151 10.48 8.53 7.64
C LYS A 151 9.99 9.15 6.33
N ALA A 152 10.20 8.49 5.19
CA ALA A 152 9.81 9.02 3.89
C ALA A 152 8.29 9.27 3.81
N SER A 153 7.49 8.31 4.26
CA SER A 153 6.02 8.44 4.30
C SER A 153 5.55 9.56 5.25
N ALA A 154 6.20 9.75 6.40
CA ALA A 154 5.91 10.84 7.32
C ALA A 154 6.24 12.21 6.69
N ASP A 155 7.36 12.32 5.97
CA ASP A 155 7.73 13.55 5.28
C ASP A 155 6.71 13.91 4.19
N ILE A 156 6.24 12.91 3.41
CA ILE A 156 5.17 13.12 2.42
C ILE A 156 3.86 13.50 3.10
N ALA A 157 3.46 12.81 4.17
CA ALA A 157 2.24 13.15 4.91
C ALA A 157 2.26 14.60 5.42
N ASN A 158 3.39 15.08 5.92
CA ASN A 158 3.55 16.48 6.33
C ASN A 158 3.39 17.45 5.14
N ILE A 159 3.91 17.12 3.96
CA ILE A 159 3.71 17.90 2.73
C ILE A 159 2.22 17.92 2.33
N MET A 160 1.51 16.81 2.53
CA MET A 160 0.08 16.67 2.28
C MET A 160 -0.81 17.30 3.38
N GLY A 161 -0.23 17.78 4.47
CA GLY A 161 -0.97 18.28 5.64
C GLY A 161 -1.70 17.18 6.43
N ILE A 162 -1.32 15.92 6.26
CA ILE A 162 -1.86 14.78 7.01
C ILE A 162 -1.12 14.67 8.35
N PRO A 163 -1.83 14.62 9.50
CA PRO A 163 -1.20 14.44 10.80
C PRO A 163 -0.40 13.14 10.90
N VAL A 164 0.78 13.21 11.52
CA VAL A 164 1.64 12.04 11.80
C VAL A 164 1.81 11.88 13.32
N PRO A 165 0.91 11.15 14.01
CA PRO A 165 0.96 11.01 15.46
C PRO A 165 2.22 10.30 15.97
N ASP A 166 2.74 9.36 15.18
CA ASP A 166 3.94 8.59 15.49
C ASP A 166 4.81 8.44 14.23
N PRO A 167 5.78 9.35 14.01
CA PRO A 167 6.67 9.30 12.86
C PRO A 167 7.48 7.99 12.76
N SER A 168 7.67 7.26 13.87
CA SER A 168 8.37 5.98 13.84
C SER A 168 7.57 4.87 13.14
N LYS A 169 6.25 5.05 13.00
CA LYS A 169 5.35 4.22 12.20
C LYS A 169 5.07 4.80 10.82
N GLY A 170 5.52 6.02 10.57
CA GLY A 170 5.22 6.76 9.35
C GLY A 170 3.74 7.13 9.24
N ALA A 171 3.27 7.35 8.01
CA ALA A 171 1.88 7.69 7.75
C ALA A 171 1.41 7.10 6.43
N TYR A 172 0.24 6.47 6.46
CA TYR A 172 -0.42 6.02 5.25
C TYR A 172 -1.01 7.21 4.51
N THR A 173 -0.68 7.34 3.23
CA THR A 173 -1.19 8.40 2.36
C THR A 173 -1.65 7.81 1.03
N PRO A 174 -2.42 8.55 0.22
CA PRO A 174 -2.71 8.20 -1.17
C PRO A 174 -1.46 7.87 -2.01
N ILE A 175 -0.30 8.46 -1.69
CA ILE A 175 0.97 8.24 -2.39
C ILE A 175 1.74 7.06 -1.76
N ASN A 176 1.81 7.01 -0.42
CA ASN A 176 2.57 6.02 0.34
C ASN A 176 1.61 5.07 1.06
N ASN A 177 0.92 4.24 0.29
CA ASN A 177 -0.03 3.26 0.80
C ASN A 177 0.61 1.89 1.06
N CYS A 178 -0.22 0.87 1.31
CA CYS A 178 0.23 -0.50 1.57
C CYS A 178 1.00 -1.14 0.41
N ALA A 179 0.64 -0.85 -0.85
CA ALA A 179 1.40 -1.33 -2.01
C ALA A 179 2.77 -0.65 -2.10
N TRP A 180 2.85 0.65 -1.82
CA TRP A 180 4.10 1.39 -1.76
C TRP A 180 5.08 0.76 -0.75
N PHE A 181 4.61 0.54 0.48
CA PHE A 181 5.46 -0.01 1.53
C PHE A 181 5.91 -1.43 1.20
N ALA A 182 4.97 -2.29 0.80
CA ALA A 182 5.25 -3.69 0.48
C ALA A 182 6.19 -3.82 -0.74
N GLY A 183 5.96 -3.04 -1.79
CA GLY A 183 6.78 -3.05 -3.01
C GLY A 183 8.19 -2.55 -2.79
N ASN A 184 8.37 -1.45 -2.05
CA ASN A 184 9.70 -0.97 -1.67
C ASN A 184 10.45 -1.98 -0.81
N LEU A 185 9.77 -2.58 0.18
CA LEU A 185 10.37 -3.58 1.04
C LEU A 185 10.75 -4.85 0.28
N TRP A 186 9.89 -5.30 -0.65
CA TRP A 186 10.18 -6.40 -1.57
C TRP A 186 11.44 -6.12 -2.38
N ASN A 187 11.46 -5.01 -3.15
CA ASN A 187 12.60 -4.65 -3.99
C ASN A 187 13.90 -4.53 -3.21
N TYR A 188 13.84 -3.97 -1.99
CA TYR A 188 15.01 -3.94 -1.12
C TYR A 188 15.44 -5.34 -0.67
N ALA A 189 14.51 -6.23 -0.32
CA ALA A 189 14.83 -7.55 0.22
C ALA A 189 15.32 -8.54 -0.85
N THR A 190 14.77 -8.47 -2.06
CA THR A 190 15.06 -9.40 -3.16
C THR A 190 16.08 -8.85 -4.16
N ASP A 191 16.40 -7.55 -4.08
CA ASP A 191 17.18 -6.82 -5.08
C ASP A 191 16.55 -6.91 -6.50
N GLU A 192 15.23 -7.03 -6.57
CA GLU A 192 14.43 -7.06 -7.81
C GLU A 192 13.84 -5.68 -8.17
N GLN A 193 13.33 -5.56 -9.40
CA GLN A 193 12.53 -4.43 -9.87
C GLN A 193 11.06 -4.83 -9.98
N PHE A 194 10.45 -5.22 -8.86
CA PHE A 194 9.02 -5.50 -8.80
C PHE A 194 8.23 -4.20 -9.01
N ILE A 195 7.27 -4.23 -9.94
CA ILE A 195 6.44 -3.09 -10.29
C ILE A 195 5.18 -3.12 -9.44
N TYR A 196 4.93 -2.05 -8.68
CA TYR A 196 3.77 -1.92 -7.79
C TYR A 196 3.05 -0.59 -7.98
N GLU A 197 3.45 0.17 -8.99
CA GLU A 197 2.94 1.51 -9.29
C GLU A 197 2.40 1.57 -10.71
N GLN A 198 1.36 2.38 -10.90
CA GLN A 198 0.85 2.74 -12.21
C GLN A 198 1.03 4.25 -12.46
N GLU A 199 1.04 4.64 -13.73
CA GLU A 199 1.20 6.03 -14.16
C GLU A 199 0.08 6.92 -13.60
N PHE A 200 0.44 8.14 -13.21
CA PHE A 200 -0.48 9.16 -12.75
C PHE A 200 0.09 10.55 -13.06
N ASN A 201 -0.66 11.40 -13.76
CA ASN A 201 -0.22 12.76 -14.07
C ASN A 201 -0.62 13.74 -12.97
N GLY A 202 0.13 13.77 -11.86
CA GLY A 202 -0.16 14.67 -10.75
C GLY A 202 -0.11 16.16 -11.13
N ALA A 203 0.74 16.54 -12.08
CA ALA A 203 0.86 17.92 -12.55
C ALA A 203 -0.44 18.46 -13.16
N ALA A 204 -1.25 17.61 -13.80
CA ALA A 204 -2.55 18.01 -14.35
C ALA A 204 -3.56 18.44 -13.28
N HIS A 205 -3.35 18.02 -12.03
CA HIS A 205 -4.29 18.25 -10.93
C HIS A 205 -3.72 19.15 -9.83
N ALA A 206 -2.41 19.39 -9.82
CA ALA A 206 -1.70 20.09 -8.74
C ALA A 206 -2.27 21.46 -8.41
N ASP A 207 -2.44 22.34 -9.42
CA ASP A 207 -3.04 23.66 -9.18
C ASP A 207 -4.54 23.54 -8.88
N TYR A 208 -5.26 22.71 -9.63
CA TYR A 208 -6.70 22.57 -9.50
C TYR A 208 -7.11 22.15 -8.09
N TRP A 209 -6.47 21.13 -7.53
CA TRP A 209 -6.75 20.65 -6.17
C TRP A 209 -6.10 21.49 -5.07
N GLY A 210 -5.28 22.50 -5.42
CA GLY A 210 -4.52 23.27 -4.43
C GLY A 210 -3.40 22.48 -3.77
N MET A 211 -2.84 21.49 -4.47
CA MET A 211 -1.83 20.55 -3.99
C MET A 211 -0.56 20.63 -4.86
N PRO A 212 0.27 21.70 -4.74
CA PRO A 212 1.40 21.93 -5.64
C PRO A 212 2.44 20.82 -5.68
N PHE A 213 2.56 20.02 -4.61
CA PHE A 213 3.48 18.90 -4.55
C PHE A 213 3.17 17.80 -5.59
N LEU A 214 1.93 17.73 -6.09
CA LEU A 214 1.55 16.77 -7.13
C LEU A 214 2.29 17.00 -8.45
N ASN A 215 2.90 18.17 -8.67
CA ASN A 215 3.75 18.40 -9.85
C ASN A 215 4.93 17.43 -9.95
N ALA A 216 5.34 16.81 -8.83
CA ALA A 216 6.43 15.83 -8.78
C ALA A 216 5.93 14.38 -8.70
N VAL A 217 4.62 14.15 -8.81
CA VAL A 217 4.02 12.81 -8.67
C VAL A 217 3.63 12.31 -10.07
N GLU A 218 4.38 11.31 -10.54
CA GLU A 218 4.20 10.70 -11.87
C GLU A 218 3.59 9.30 -11.80
N THR A 219 3.52 8.72 -10.59
CA THR A 219 3.00 7.38 -10.34
C THR A 219 2.26 7.33 -9.02
N ILE A 220 1.39 6.32 -8.88
CA ILE A 220 0.77 5.95 -7.61
C ILE A 220 0.87 4.44 -7.40
N SER A 221 1.12 4.05 -6.16
CA SER A 221 1.17 2.64 -5.79
C SER A 221 -0.23 2.02 -5.78
N ASP A 222 -0.39 0.85 -6.39
CA ASP A 222 -1.69 0.20 -6.56
C ASP A 222 -1.61 -1.31 -6.26
N PRO A 223 -2.39 -1.82 -5.28
CA PRO A 223 -2.53 -3.26 -5.06
C PRO A 223 -2.98 -4.02 -6.31
N GLY A 224 -3.75 -3.41 -7.21
CA GLY A 224 -4.08 -3.98 -8.52
C GLY A 224 -2.85 -4.17 -9.42
N MET A 225 -1.93 -3.19 -9.44
CA MET A 225 -0.65 -3.32 -10.14
C MET A 225 0.25 -4.40 -9.52
N VAL A 226 0.27 -4.52 -8.19
CA VAL A 226 0.96 -5.63 -7.52
C VAL A 226 0.40 -6.98 -8.00
N ALA A 227 -0.93 -7.09 -8.11
CA ALA A 227 -1.57 -8.31 -8.56
C ALA A 227 -1.24 -8.63 -10.03
N GLU A 228 -1.25 -7.62 -10.88
CA GLU A 228 -0.87 -7.74 -12.30
C GLU A 228 0.58 -8.21 -12.44
N THR A 229 1.52 -7.60 -11.71
CA THR A 229 2.93 -7.98 -11.73
C THR A 229 3.11 -9.43 -11.30
N ILE A 230 2.49 -9.88 -10.19
CA ILE A 230 2.55 -11.28 -9.75
C ILE A 230 2.03 -12.23 -10.83
N ASN A 231 0.95 -11.86 -11.50
CA ASN A 231 0.34 -12.70 -12.53
C ASN A 231 1.18 -12.79 -13.82
N GLY A 232 2.11 -11.86 -14.04
CA GLY A 232 3.03 -11.86 -15.18
C GLY A 232 4.36 -12.60 -14.95
N LEU A 233 4.63 -13.08 -13.73
CA LEU A 233 5.85 -13.81 -13.35
C LEU A 233 5.78 -15.31 -13.67
#